data_AF-A0A9D3UI90-F1
#
_entry.id   AF-A0A9D3UI90-F1
#
_cell.length_a   1.000
_cell.length_b   1.000
_cell.length_c   1.000
_cell.angle_alpha   90.00
_cell.angle_beta   90.00
_cell.angle_gamma   90.00
#
_symmetry.space_group_name_H-M   'P 1'
#
loop_
_entity.id
_entity.type
_entity.pdbx_description
1 polymer ?
#
loop_
_entity_poly.entity_id
_entity_poly.type
_entity_poly.pdbx_seq_one_letter_code
_entity_poly.pdbx_strand_id
1 'polypeptide(L)'
;MPILKKQKDWEHEHDFQLDNNAGVFTCDGCKEIGFGNCYKCSPERPCNYVLHVTCLNEKGTPLSNPLFKNCRFQFDRIRPLSVAPTCRICALDIQGRMYHCIKRKYSLHPHCATLQTTFSLPDSDMTIKLRRGTKLNFFKSKCLKCLKCGKKNRSSGNVQCLSYVS
;
A
#
# COMPACT_ATOMS: atom_id res chain seq x y z
N MET A 1 -0.84 28.18 15.13
CA MET A 1 -0.69 27.79 13.70
C MET A 1 0.22 26.58 13.65
N PRO A 2 -0.24 25.39 13.24
CA PRO A 2 0.63 24.22 13.24
C PRO A 2 1.66 24.38 12.12
N ILE A 3 2.93 24.31 12.51
CA ILE A 3 4.10 24.40 11.65
C ILE A 3 3.98 23.31 10.56
N LEU A 4 3.84 23.73 9.30
CA LEU A 4 3.97 22.85 8.14
C LEU A 4 5.36 22.21 8.19
N LYS A 5 5.43 20.96 8.65
CA LYS A 5 6.68 20.19 8.64
C LYS A 5 7.07 19.98 7.19
N LYS A 6 8.05 20.77 6.71
CA LYS A 6 8.74 20.52 5.45
C LYS A 6 9.37 19.14 5.52
N GLN A 7 8.91 18.24 4.67
CA GLN A 7 9.47 16.90 4.54
C GLN A 7 10.30 16.86 3.26
N LYS A 8 11.33 16.01 3.23
CA LYS A 8 12.20 15.85 2.05
C LYS A 8 12.35 14.38 1.70
N ASP A 9 12.42 14.10 0.41
CA ASP A 9 12.70 12.77 -0.11
C ASP A 9 14.14 12.69 -0.61
N TRP A 10 14.80 11.55 -0.39
CA TRP A 10 16.19 11.39 -0.79
C TRP A 10 16.39 11.36 -2.31
N GLU A 11 15.37 10.93 -3.06
CA GLU A 11 15.40 10.89 -4.52
C GLU A 11 14.84 12.20 -5.13
N HIS A 12 14.39 13.13 -4.28
CA HIS A 12 13.77 14.37 -4.73
C HIS A 12 13.95 15.51 -3.71
N GLU A 13 14.88 16.43 -4.01
CA GLU A 13 15.29 17.55 -3.15
C GLU A 13 14.31 18.73 -3.12
N HIS A 14 13.00 18.48 -3.13
CA HIS A 14 11.98 19.50 -2.93
C HIS A 14 11.28 19.33 -1.58
N ASP A 15 10.85 20.45 -1.00
CA ASP A 15 10.02 20.45 0.21
C ASP A 15 8.60 20.00 -0.15
N PHE A 16 8.13 18.96 0.54
CA PHE A 16 6.78 18.44 0.37
C PHE A 16 5.76 19.13 1.28
N GLN A 17 4.54 19.29 0.77
CA GLN A 17 3.35 19.69 1.52
C GLN A 17 2.27 18.61 1.42
N LEU A 18 1.54 18.42 2.51
CA LEU A 18 0.41 17.49 2.54
C LEU A 18 -0.78 18.10 1.79
N ASP A 19 -1.22 17.42 0.75
CA ASP A 19 -2.44 17.74 0.01
C ASP A 19 -3.54 16.74 0.38
N ASN A 20 -4.57 17.22 1.04
CA ASN A 20 -5.72 16.43 1.50
C ASN A 20 -6.85 16.33 0.46
N ASN A 21 -6.75 17.05 -0.66
CA ASN A 21 -7.79 17.09 -1.70
C ASN A 21 -7.33 16.46 -3.02
N ALA A 22 -6.27 15.64 -2.98
CA ALA A 22 -5.86 14.92 -4.17
C ALA A 22 -6.89 13.82 -4.49
N GLY A 23 -7.37 13.84 -5.73
CA GLY A 23 -8.20 12.78 -6.29
C GLY A 23 -7.40 11.49 -6.51
N VAL A 24 -7.49 10.93 -7.71
CA VAL A 24 -6.65 9.78 -8.10
C VAL A 24 -5.28 10.27 -8.53
N PHE A 25 -4.22 9.67 -8.02
CA PHE A 25 -2.83 9.97 -8.42
C PHE A 25 -1.99 8.70 -8.52
N THR A 26 -0.83 8.78 -9.17
CA THR A 26 0.15 7.69 -9.21
C THR A 26 1.37 8.11 -8.40
N CYS A 27 1.71 7.35 -7.36
CA CYS A 27 2.83 7.65 -6.49
C CYS A 27 4.17 7.41 -7.20
N ASP A 28 5.06 8.40 -7.18
CA ASP A 28 6.38 8.29 -7.81
C ASP A 28 7.33 7.33 -7.10
N GLY A 29 7.11 7.05 -5.82
CA GLY A 29 7.93 6.13 -5.06
C GLY A 29 7.58 4.66 -5.32
N CYS A 30 6.34 4.25 -5.01
CA CYS A 30 5.93 2.85 -5.15
C CYS A 30 5.34 2.50 -6.53
N LYS A 31 5.07 3.51 -7.37
CA LYS A 31 4.43 3.39 -8.68
C LYS A 31 3.00 2.84 -8.65
N GLU A 32 2.35 2.90 -7.49
CA GLU A 32 0.94 2.50 -7.32
C GLU A 32 -0.01 3.68 -7.34
N ILE A 33 -1.27 3.39 -7.65
CA ILE A 33 -2.36 4.36 -7.60
C ILE A 33 -2.68 4.69 -6.15
N GLY A 34 -2.81 5.98 -5.84
CA GLY A 34 -3.28 6.52 -4.58
C GLY A 34 -4.59 7.26 -4.70
N PHE A 35 -5.22 7.46 -3.55
CA PHE A 35 -6.48 8.18 -3.40
C PHE A 35 -6.42 9.05 -2.14
N GLY A 36 -6.94 10.28 -2.22
CA GLY A 36 -6.98 11.18 -1.07
C GLY A 36 -5.61 11.73 -0.72
N ASN A 37 -5.29 11.75 0.58
CA ASN A 37 -4.11 12.44 1.10
C ASN A 37 -2.79 11.99 0.46
N CYS A 38 -2.01 12.96 -0.01
CA CYS A 38 -0.71 12.74 -0.64
C CYS A 38 0.27 13.86 -0.31
N TYR A 39 1.55 13.63 -0.54
CA TYR A 39 2.57 14.66 -0.49
C TYR A 39 2.90 15.12 -1.89
N LYS A 40 2.84 16.43 -2.12
CA LYS A 40 3.24 17.09 -3.37
C LYS A 40 4.31 18.12 -3.08
N CYS A 41 5.10 18.47 -4.10
CA CYS A 41 6.06 19.56 -3.96
C CYS A 41 5.34 20.88 -3.64
N SER A 42 6.02 21.72 -2.85
CA SER A 42 5.53 23.06 -2.54
C SER A 42 5.26 23.85 -3.82
N PRO A 43 4.19 24.66 -3.88
CA PRO A 43 3.80 25.39 -5.10
C PRO A 43 4.86 26.41 -5.57
N GLU A 44 5.81 26.76 -4.70
CA GLU A 44 6.98 27.59 -5.01
C GLU A 44 7.87 27.00 -6.11
N ARG A 45 7.78 25.68 -6.36
CA ARG A 45 8.40 25.03 -7.52
C ARG A 45 7.41 24.10 -8.20
N PRO A 46 7.00 24.36 -9.46
CA PRO A 46 6.09 23.49 -10.18
C PRO A 46 6.78 22.15 -10.47
N CYS A 47 6.49 21.15 -9.65
CA CYS A 47 6.98 19.80 -9.80
C CYS A 47 5.83 18.82 -9.57
N ASN A 48 5.66 17.89 -10.51
CA ASN A 48 4.56 16.92 -10.49
C ASN A 48 4.86 15.69 -9.63
N TYR A 49 5.93 15.73 -8.83
CA TYR A 49 6.32 14.61 -7.97
C TYR A 49 5.33 14.46 -6.81
N VAL A 50 4.72 13.28 -6.73
CA VAL A 50 3.67 12.97 -5.74
C VAL A 50 3.96 11.65 -5.04
N LEU A 51 3.80 11.62 -3.73
CA LEU A 51 3.99 10.44 -2.91
C LEU A 51 2.77 10.14 -2.05
N HIS A 52 2.48 8.86 -1.82
CA HIS A 52 1.60 8.50 -0.71
C HIS A 52 2.19 8.98 0.61
N VAL A 53 1.33 9.28 1.58
CA VAL A 53 1.76 9.60 2.96
C VAL A 53 2.66 8.50 3.54
N THR A 54 2.34 7.24 3.25
CA THR A 54 3.11 6.07 3.69
C THR A 54 4.41 5.84 2.91
N CYS A 55 4.56 6.48 1.75
CA CYS A 55 5.72 6.31 0.86
C CYS A 55 6.82 7.35 1.14
N LEU A 56 6.49 8.45 1.82
CA LEU A 56 7.44 9.45 2.31
C LEU A 56 8.14 9.00 3.61
N ASN A 57 8.20 7.69 3.88
CA ASN A 57 8.66 7.18 5.17
C ASN A 57 10.13 7.56 5.45
N GLU A 58 10.33 8.63 6.21
CA GLU A 58 11.64 9.21 6.53
C GLU A 58 12.52 8.27 7.39
N LYS A 59 11.99 7.17 7.95
CA LYS A 59 12.67 6.46 9.05
C LYS A 59 12.69 4.94 9.00
N GLY A 60 12.45 4.30 7.85
CA GLY A 60 12.69 2.85 7.70
C GLY A 60 12.08 2.00 8.81
N THR A 61 10.96 2.46 9.40
CA THR A 61 10.48 1.92 10.67
C THR A 61 10.02 0.49 10.41
N PRO A 62 10.60 -0.50 11.11
CA PRO A 62 10.24 -1.88 10.87
C PRO A 62 8.77 -2.07 11.13
N LEU A 63 8.02 -2.50 10.13
CA LEU A 63 6.62 -2.79 10.30
C LEU A 63 6.46 -4.22 10.80
N SER A 64 5.78 -4.36 11.94
CA SER A 64 5.28 -5.65 12.41
C SER A 64 3.82 -5.75 12.00
N ASN A 65 3.52 -6.64 11.05
CA ASN A 65 2.15 -6.86 10.61
C ASN A 65 1.61 -8.13 11.29
N PRO A 66 0.46 -8.08 12.01
CA PRO A 66 -0.10 -9.23 12.71
C PRO A 66 -0.38 -10.45 11.81
N LEU A 67 -0.59 -10.24 10.51
CA LEU A 67 -0.81 -11.30 9.54
C LEU A 67 0.44 -12.14 9.27
N PHE A 68 1.63 -11.58 9.51
CA PHE A 68 2.92 -12.20 9.23
C PHE A 68 3.70 -12.36 10.53
N LYS A 69 3.28 -13.31 11.36
CA LYS A 69 4.01 -13.70 12.58
C LYS A 69 5.48 -13.99 12.24
N ASN A 70 6.39 -13.50 13.09
CA ASN A 70 7.84 -13.64 12.96
C ASN A 70 8.47 -12.95 11.74
N CYS A 71 7.76 -12.01 11.10
CA CYS A 71 8.33 -11.11 10.09
C CYS A 71 8.44 -9.69 10.62
N ARG A 72 9.65 -9.13 10.55
CA ARG A 72 9.89 -7.70 10.65
C ARG A 72 10.17 -7.20 9.25
N PHE A 73 9.29 -6.36 8.72
CA PHE A 73 9.45 -5.81 7.37
C PHE A 73 10.32 -4.58 7.42
N GLN A 74 11.37 -4.55 6.60
CA GLN A 74 12.20 -3.37 6.37
C GLN A 74 11.68 -2.65 5.13
N PHE A 75 11.73 -1.32 5.15
CA PHE A 75 11.31 -0.51 4.02
C PHE A 75 12.48 -0.33 3.05
N ASP A 76 12.33 -0.93 1.86
CA ASP A 76 13.30 -0.82 0.77
C ASP A 76 12.80 0.22 -0.22
N ARG A 77 13.63 1.23 -0.51
CA ARG A 77 13.30 2.27 -1.49
C ARG A 77 13.37 1.76 -2.92
N ILE A 78 14.31 0.86 -3.17
CA ILE A 78 14.54 0.22 -4.45
C ILE A 78 14.28 -1.27 -4.26
N ARG A 79 13.52 -1.87 -5.17
CA ARG A 79 13.28 -3.32 -5.16
C ARG A 79 14.62 -4.06 -5.35
N PRO A 80 15.08 -4.86 -4.38
CA PRO A 80 16.26 -5.69 -4.58
C PRO A 80 15.96 -6.79 -5.61
N LEU A 81 16.90 -7.08 -6.52
CA LEU A 81 16.75 -8.10 -7.57
C LEU A 81 16.48 -9.52 -7.01
N SER A 82 16.89 -9.78 -5.77
CA SER A 82 16.80 -11.09 -5.10
C SER A 82 15.46 -11.36 -4.42
N VAL A 83 14.50 -10.45 -4.52
CA VAL A 83 13.26 -10.47 -3.72
C VAL A 83 12.05 -10.75 -4.60
N ALA A 84 11.08 -11.50 -4.06
CA ALA A 84 9.86 -11.88 -4.76
C ALA A 84 9.18 -10.64 -5.35
N PRO A 85 8.82 -10.67 -6.66
CA PRO A 85 8.37 -9.46 -7.32
C PRO A 85 6.93 -9.08 -6.97
N THR A 86 6.22 -9.99 -6.30
CA THR A 86 4.79 -9.91 -6.02
C THR A 86 4.52 -9.69 -4.53
N CYS A 87 3.47 -8.93 -4.27
CA CYS A 87 2.99 -8.66 -2.92
C CYS A 87 2.30 -9.87 -2.32
N ARG A 88 2.69 -10.24 -1.10
CA ARG A 88 2.11 -11.42 -0.42
C ARG A 88 0.64 -11.29 -0.06
N ILE A 89 0.12 -10.06 0.01
CA ILE A 89 -1.27 -9.73 0.34
C ILE A 89 -2.15 -9.73 -0.91
N CYS A 90 -1.86 -8.88 -1.89
CA CYS A 90 -2.72 -8.71 -3.07
C CYS A 90 -2.30 -9.55 -4.28
N ALA A 91 -1.12 -10.18 -4.23
CA ALA A 91 -0.50 -10.94 -5.32
C ALA A 91 -0.22 -10.14 -6.60
N LEU A 92 -0.23 -8.80 -6.54
CA LEU A 92 0.18 -7.93 -7.64
C LEU A 92 1.66 -7.61 -7.57
N ASP A 93 2.24 -7.24 -8.71
CA ASP A 93 3.64 -6.84 -8.81
C ASP A 93 3.95 -5.53 -8.06
N ILE A 94 5.13 -5.48 -7.46
CA ILE A 94 5.62 -4.34 -6.68
C ILE A 94 6.61 -3.53 -7.50
N GLN A 95 6.21 -2.45 -8.14
CA GLN A 95 7.07 -1.78 -9.12
C GLN A 95 8.11 -0.82 -8.53
N GLY A 96 7.96 -0.37 -7.28
CA GLY A 96 8.88 0.57 -6.63
C GLY A 96 9.12 0.26 -5.16
N ARG A 97 9.08 1.30 -4.33
CA ARG A 97 9.24 1.23 -2.86
C ARG A 97 8.37 0.14 -2.24
N MET A 98 8.93 -0.61 -1.30
CA MET A 98 8.26 -1.78 -0.74
C MET A 98 8.71 -2.13 0.67
N TYR A 99 7.98 -3.03 1.30
CA TYR A 99 8.34 -3.65 2.56
C TYR A 99 8.80 -5.08 2.33
N HIS A 100 9.99 -5.42 2.81
CA HIS A 100 10.59 -6.74 2.65
C HIS A 100 10.92 -7.39 4.00
N CYS A 101 10.51 -8.63 4.18
CA CYS A 101 10.89 -9.47 5.32
C CYS A 101 12.01 -10.43 4.89
N ILE A 102 13.25 -10.16 5.30
CA ILE A 102 14.44 -10.97 4.96
C ILE A 102 14.26 -12.44 5.37
N LYS A 103 13.72 -12.70 6.57
CA LYS A 103 13.58 -14.07 7.12
C LYS A 103 12.71 -14.99 6.27
N ARG A 104 11.64 -14.46 5.67
CA ARG A 104 10.65 -15.25 4.90
C ARG A 104 10.64 -14.89 3.41
N LYS A 105 11.46 -13.92 3.00
CA LYS A 105 11.50 -13.34 1.65
C LYS A 105 10.13 -12.86 1.17
N TYR A 106 9.35 -12.28 2.08
CA TYR A 106 8.04 -11.72 1.76
C TYR A 106 8.15 -10.26 1.38
N SER A 107 7.47 -9.89 0.33
CA SER A 107 7.39 -8.51 -0.17
C SER A 107 5.96 -8.01 -0.03
N LEU A 108 5.80 -6.76 0.36
CA LEU A 108 4.52 -6.08 0.49
C LEU A 108 4.60 -4.68 -0.11
N HIS A 109 3.54 -4.25 -0.77
CA HIS A 109 3.36 -2.84 -1.10
C HIS A 109 3.25 -1.99 0.18
N PRO A 110 3.67 -0.71 0.17
CA PRO A 110 3.51 0.19 1.31
C PRO A 110 2.07 0.31 1.81
N HIS A 111 1.11 0.36 0.88
CA HIS A 111 -0.31 0.38 1.23
C HIS A 111 -0.76 -0.98 1.82
N CYS A 112 -0.43 -2.09 1.17
CA CYS A 112 -0.76 -3.43 1.67
C CYS A 112 -0.20 -3.68 3.09
N ALA A 113 0.99 -3.15 3.38
CA ALA A 113 1.62 -3.30 4.68
C ALA A 113 0.83 -2.58 5.79
N THR A 114 0.21 -1.43 5.49
CA THR A 114 -0.54 -0.58 6.43
C THR A 114 -2.02 -0.94 6.55
N LEU A 115 -2.50 -1.95 5.83
CA LEU A 115 -3.89 -2.41 5.92
C LEU A 115 -4.24 -2.85 7.35
N GLN A 116 -5.36 -2.35 7.84
CA GLN A 116 -5.93 -2.80 9.11
C GLN A 116 -6.39 -4.24 8.99
N THR A 117 -6.03 -5.07 9.96
CA THR A 117 -6.39 -6.49 9.94
C THR A 117 -7.84 -6.73 10.37
N THR A 118 -8.43 -5.80 11.11
CA THR A 118 -9.83 -5.80 11.53
C THR A 118 -10.31 -4.36 11.65
N PHE A 119 -11.53 -4.09 11.20
CA PHE A 119 -12.23 -2.84 11.53
C PHE A 119 -13.73 -3.10 11.68
N SER A 120 -14.39 -2.27 12.47
CA SER A 120 -15.84 -2.30 12.67
C SER A 120 -16.48 -1.21 11.84
N LEU A 121 -17.63 -1.50 11.25
CA LEU A 121 -18.42 -0.46 10.58
C LEU A 121 -19.12 0.39 11.65
N PRO A 122 -19.12 1.74 11.51
CA PRO A 122 -19.95 2.58 12.36
C PRO A 122 -21.42 2.13 12.23
N ASP A 123 -22.12 2.07 13.35
CA ASP A 123 -23.54 1.68 13.44
C ASP A 123 -23.87 0.21 13.17
N SER A 124 -22.90 -0.71 13.31
CA SER A 124 -23.18 -2.15 13.33
C SER A 124 -22.21 -2.95 14.20
N ASP A 125 -22.66 -4.09 14.72
CA ASP A 125 -21.78 -5.08 15.40
C ASP A 125 -20.92 -5.89 14.40
N MET A 126 -20.90 -5.48 13.13
CA MET A 126 -20.22 -6.19 12.06
C MET A 126 -18.72 -5.87 12.05
N THR A 127 -17.91 -6.90 12.32
CA THR A 127 -16.44 -6.80 12.24
C THR A 127 -15.94 -7.37 10.92
N ILE A 128 -15.23 -6.57 10.13
CA ILE A 128 -14.61 -7.03 8.90
C ILE A 128 -13.15 -7.39 9.18
N LYS A 129 -12.75 -8.62 8.86
CA LYS A 129 -11.40 -9.16 9.12
C LYS A 129 -10.68 -9.48 7.83
N LEU A 130 -9.40 -9.11 7.74
CA LEU A 130 -8.53 -9.49 6.64
C LEU A 130 -8.09 -10.95 6.83
N ARG A 131 -8.63 -11.87 6.02
CA ARG A 131 -8.30 -13.29 6.09
C ARG A 131 -7.54 -13.75 4.85
N ARG A 132 -6.75 -14.81 5.01
CA ARG A 132 -6.09 -15.49 3.90
C ARG A 132 -7.11 -16.28 3.11
N GLY A 133 -7.18 -16.05 1.80
CA GLY A 133 -8.00 -16.85 0.91
C GLY A 133 -7.51 -18.30 0.90
N THR A 134 -8.30 -19.20 1.49
CA THR A 134 -8.18 -20.65 1.26
C THR A 134 -9.13 -21.03 0.12
N LYS A 135 -8.96 -22.21 -0.50
CA LYS A 135 -9.82 -22.74 -1.58
C LYS A 135 -11.34 -22.62 -1.28
N LEU A 136 -11.73 -22.58 0.00
CA LEU A 136 -13.13 -22.44 0.46
C LEU A 136 -13.66 -21.00 0.52
N ASN A 137 -12.77 -20.00 0.52
CA ASN A 137 -13.11 -18.58 0.63
C ASN A 137 -12.97 -17.85 -0.72
N PHE A 138 -13.07 -18.57 -1.84
CA PHE A 138 -13.59 -17.99 -3.08
C PHE A 138 -15.07 -17.68 -2.84
N PHE A 139 -15.33 -16.69 -2.00
CA PHE A 139 -16.65 -16.12 -1.87
C PHE A 139 -17.14 -15.87 -3.28
N LYS A 140 -18.39 -16.23 -3.57
CA LYS A 140 -19.15 -15.62 -4.66
C LYS A 140 -19.33 -14.12 -4.35
N SER A 141 -18.26 -13.40 -4.00
CA SER A 141 -18.27 -11.97 -3.86
C SER A 141 -18.54 -11.45 -5.26
N LYS A 142 -19.64 -10.70 -5.39
CA LYS A 142 -19.93 -9.90 -6.57
C LYS A 142 -18.81 -8.86 -6.62
N CYS A 143 -17.66 -9.20 -7.21
CA CYS A 143 -16.51 -8.32 -7.26
C CYS A 143 -16.95 -6.93 -7.73
N LEU A 144 -16.58 -5.90 -6.96
CA LEU A 144 -16.68 -4.53 -7.40
C LEU A 144 -15.86 -4.37 -8.70
N LYS A 145 -16.38 -3.56 -9.61
CA LYS A 145 -15.78 -3.28 -10.93
C LYS A 145 -14.35 -2.76 -10.68
N CYS A 146 -13.33 -3.38 -11.27
CA CYS A 146 -11.95 -2.91 -11.09
C CYS A 146 -11.85 -1.50 -11.66
N LEU A 147 -11.59 -0.51 -10.81
CA LEU A 147 -11.56 0.90 -11.22
C LEU A 147 -10.45 1.18 -12.26
N LYS A 148 -9.38 0.37 -12.27
CA LYS A 148 -8.25 0.49 -13.19
C LYS A 148 -8.56 0.02 -14.61
N CYS A 149 -9.41 -0.99 -14.79
CA CYS A 149 -9.68 -1.56 -16.12
C CYS A 149 -11.17 -1.61 -16.49
N GLY A 150 -12.07 -1.18 -15.60
CA GLY A 150 -13.53 -1.22 -15.79
C GLY A 150 -14.12 -2.63 -15.88
N LYS A 151 -13.32 -3.69 -15.75
CA LYS A 151 -13.73 -5.07 -15.96
C LYS A 151 -13.97 -5.80 -14.64
N LYS A 152 -14.94 -6.72 -14.66
CA LYS A 152 -15.15 -7.73 -13.61
C LYS A 152 -14.27 -8.95 -13.91
N ASN A 153 -12.96 -8.82 -13.79
CA ASN A 153 -12.07 -9.94 -14.07
C ASN A 153 -11.94 -10.83 -12.84
N ARG A 154 -12.27 -12.12 -13.00
CA ARG A 154 -11.85 -13.18 -12.08
C ARG A 154 -10.42 -13.57 -12.45
N SER A 155 -9.52 -13.57 -11.49
CA SER A 155 -8.18 -14.14 -11.69
C SER A 155 -8.33 -15.61 -12.06
N SER A 156 -7.79 -16.03 -13.21
CA SER A 156 -7.92 -17.39 -13.77
C SER A 156 -7.07 -18.46 -13.05
N GLY A 157 -6.55 -18.16 -11.86
CA GLY A 157 -5.64 -19.05 -11.13
C GLY A 157 -5.82 -19.03 -9.62
N ASN A 158 -5.20 -20.01 -8.96
CA ASN A 158 -5.09 -20.11 -7.50
C ASN A 158 -4.22 -18.97 -6.94
N VAL A 159 -4.78 -17.77 -6.86
CA VAL A 159 -4.10 -16.62 -6.24
C VAL A 159 -4.29 -16.70 -4.73
N GLN A 160 -3.23 -16.97 -3.98
CA GLN A 160 -3.24 -16.89 -2.52
C GLN A 160 -3.15 -15.44 -2.05
N CYS A 161 -4.22 -14.66 -2.25
CA CYS A 161 -4.36 -13.31 -1.73
C CYS A 161 -5.10 -13.29 -0.39
N LEU A 162 -4.95 -12.18 0.35
CA LEU A 162 -5.78 -11.88 1.52
C LEU A 162 -6.95 -10.99 1.07
N SER A 163 -8.13 -11.24 1.64
CA SER A 163 -9.34 -10.46 1.38
C SER A 163 -10.07 -10.14 2.68
N TYR A 164 -10.74 -8.99 2.70
CA TYR A 164 -11.65 -8.63 3.78
C TYR A 164 -12.90 -9.51 3.71
N VAL A 165 -13.24 -10.13 4.83
CA VAL A 165 -14.44 -10.94 5.01
C VAL A 165 -15.15 -10.47 6.27
N SER A 166 -16.47 -10.38 6.22
CA SER A 166 -17.33 -10.15 7.36
C SER A 166 -17.56 -11.44 8.14
#